data_AF-A0A8T2G1D4-F1
#
_entry.id   AF-A0A8T2G1D4-F1
#
_cell.length_a   1.000
_cell.length_b   1.000
_cell.length_c   1.000
_cell.angle_alpha   90.00
_cell.angle_beta   90.00
_cell.angle_gamma   90.00
#
_symmetry.space_group_name_H-M   'P 1'
#
loop_
_entity.id
_entity.type
_entity.pdbx_description
1 polymer ?
#
loop_
_entity_poly.entity_id
_entity_poly.type
_entity_poly.pdbx_seq_one_letter_code
_entity_poly.pdbx_strand_id
1 'polypeptide(L)'
;MENKTIFLALFSIMVLLSYFNPSLAIAADLEEMLINEFDVVLKHWPSPGDYNLNVIRGQPRKHLKYLLDCAVKMGAGGNECNIEIRDVFSRNKSFSKDCCRVLVKGGRKCYTEWMKLFFQFYQLNRFSSNAMIKTNETWNKCSNGTESISPFSG
;
A
#
# COMPACT_ATOMS: atom_id res chain seq x y z
N MET A 1 -5.35 34.24 -32.84
CA MET A 1 -6.13 33.26 -32.07
C MET A 1 -5.68 33.36 -30.64
N GLU A 2 -6.56 33.79 -29.74
CA GLU A 2 -6.23 34.01 -28.34
C GLU A 2 -5.81 32.69 -27.67
N ASN A 3 -4.79 32.72 -26.81
CA ASN A 3 -4.35 31.55 -26.03
C ASN A 3 -5.49 30.84 -25.30
N LYS A 4 -6.58 31.57 -24.98
CA LYS A 4 -7.82 31.04 -24.39
C LYS A 4 -8.53 30.06 -25.33
N THR A 5 -8.59 30.34 -26.62
CA THR A 5 -9.23 29.47 -27.63
C THR A 5 -8.45 28.17 -27.82
N ILE A 6 -7.11 28.26 -27.80
CA ILE A 6 -6.22 27.09 -27.89
C ILE A 6 -6.37 26.21 -26.63
N PHE A 7 -6.40 26.83 -25.44
CA PHE A 7 -6.57 26.10 -24.19
C PHE A 7 -7.92 25.39 -24.09
N LEU A 8 -9.01 26.07 -24.50
CA LEU A 8 -10.36 25.49 -24.56
C LEU A 8 -10.43 24.31 -25.55
N ALA A 9 -9.78 24.41 -26.70
CA ALA A 9 -9.73 23.33 -27.69
C ALA A 9 -8.96 22.12 -27.15
N LEU A 10 -7.79 22.34 -26.52
CA LEU A 10 -7.01 21.27 -25.91
C LEU A 10 -7.77 20.59 -24.76
N PHE A 11 -8.42 21.36 -23.90
CA PHE A 11 -9.23 20.82 -22.81
C PHE A 11 -10.39 19.96 -23.34
N SER A 12 -11.07 20.44 -24.39
CA SER A 12 -12.18 19.71 -25.03
C SER A 12 -11.70 18.40 -25.68
N ILE A 13 -10.52 18.39 -26.31
CA ILE A 13 -9.90 17.18 -26.86
C ILE A 13 -9.59 16.18 -25.75
N MET A 14 -9.02 16.63 -24.63
CA MET A 14 -8.72 15.76 -23.49
C MET A 14 -9.99 15.14 -22.90
N VAL A 15 -11.06 15.93 -22.72
CA VAL A 15 -12.37 15.44 -22.24
C VAL A 15 -12.96 14.39 -23.19
N LEU A 16 -12.91 14.64 -24.51
CA LEU A 16 -13.39 13.67 -25.51
C LEU A 16 -12.55 12.39 -25.49
N LEU A 17 -11.22 12.49 -25.43
CA LEU A 17 -10.32 11.34 -25.36
C LEU A 17 -10.60 10.48 -24.11
N SER A 18 -10.88 11.10 -22.96
CA SER A 18 -11.28 10.39 -21.73
C SER A 18 -12.64 9.69 -21.85
N TYR A 19 -13.60 10.31 -22.56
CA TYR A 19 -14.92 9.71 -22.78
C TYR A 19 -14.87 8.51 -23.74
N PHE A 20 -14.05 8.60 -24.80
CA PHE A 20 -13.89 7.52 -25.79
C PHE A 20 -12.90 6.43 -25.35
N ASN A 21 -12.01 6.72 -24.40
CA ASN A 21 -11.03 5.76 -23.86
C ASN A 21 -11.10 5.72 -22.33
N PRO A 22 -12.16 5.15 -21.75
CA PRO A 22 -12.29 5.01 -20.29
C PRO A 22 -11.10 4.24 -19.68
N SER A 23 -10.43 3.39 -20.45
CA SER A 23 -9.20 2.72 -20.06
C SER A 23 -8.04 3.67 -19.74
N LEU A 24 -7.97 4.83 -20.40
CA LEU A 24 -6.93 5.84 -20.19
C LEU A 24 -7.17 6.64 -18.91
N ALA A 25 -8.42 7.02 -18.64
CA ALA A 25 -8.81 7.66 -17.38
C ALA A 25 -8.56 6.73 -16.18
N ILE A 26 -9.00 5.48 -16.29
CA ILE A 26 -8.76 4.45 -15.25
C ILE A 26 -7.25 4.22 -15.03
N ALA A 27 -6.43 4.32 -16.08
CA ALA A 27 -4.99 4.18 -15.94
C ALA A 27 -4.34 5.34 -15.18
N ALA A 28 -4.79 6.58 -15.44
CA ALA A 28 -4.32 7.77 -14.72
C ALA A 28 -4.73 7.75 -13.25
N ASP A 29 -5.99 7.39 -12.95
CA ASP A 29 -6.47 7.28 -11.57
C ASP A 29 -5.73 6.18 -10.79
N LEU A 30 -5.44 5.05 -11.46
CA LEU A 30 -4.65 3.97 -10.87
C LEU A 30 -3.22 4.43 -10.56
N GLU A 31 -2.61 5.20 -11.45
CA GLU A 31 -1.27 5.75 -11.26
C GLU A 31 -1.22 6.72 -10.08
N GLU A 32 -2.21 7.61 -9.95
CA GLU A 32 -2.32 8.52 -8.80
C GLU A 32 -2.51 7.77 -7.48
N MET A 33 -3.40 6.76 -7.44
CA MET A 33 -3.58 5.91 -6.26
C MET A 33 -2.28 5.18 -5.87
N LEU A 34 -1.54 4.66 -6.84
CA LEU A 34 -0.25 4.03 -6.60
C LEU A 34 0.75 5.01 -6.01
N ILE A 35 0.86 6.21 -6.58
CA ILE A 35 1.77 7.24 -6.09
C ILE A 35 1.43 7.57 -4.65
N ASN A 36 0.17 7.85 -4.33
CA ASN A 36 -0.23 8.27 -2.98
C ASN A 36 -0.02 7.16 -1.93
N GLU A 37 -0.40 5.91 -2.25
CA GLU A 37 -0.23 4.78 -1.32
C GLU A 37 1.26 4.53 -1.03
N PHE A 38 2.10 4.57 -2.06
CA PHE A 38 3.53 4.30 -1.90
C PHE A 38 4.34 5.51 -1.44
N ASP A 39 3.87 6.75 -1.64
CA ASP A 39 4.56 7.96 -1.19
C ASP A 39 4.71 7.98 0.34
N VAL A 40 3.66 7.60 1.06
CA VAL A 40 3.72 7.46 2.53
C VAL A 40 4.84 6.51 2.93
N VAL A 41 4.95 5.36 2.25
CA VAL A 41 5.99 4.36 2.55
C VAL A 41 7.37 4.89 2.18
N LEU A 42 7.53 5.44 0.98
CA LEU A 42 8.80 5.98 0.47
C LEU A 42 9.35 7.11 1.36
N LYS A 43 8.47 8.00 1.85
CA LYS A 43 8.83 9.09 2.74
C LYS A 43 9.34 8.60 4.10
N HIS A 44 8.73 7.56 4.67
CA HIS A 44 9.13 7.03 5.97
C HIS A 44 10.30 6.04 5.87
N TRP A 45 10.50 5.43 4.70
CA TRP A 45 11.49 4.39 4.43
C TRP A 45 12.44 4.82 3.30
N PRO A 46 13.26 5.87 3.52
CA PRO A 46 14.17 6.38 2.50
C PRO A 46 15.34 5.40 2.27
N SER A 47 15.61 5.08 1.00
CA SER A 47 16.71 4.20 0.58
C SER A 47 17.81 4.98 -0.15
N PRO A 48 19.04 4.45 -0.30
CA PRO A 48 20.04 5.05 -1.17
C PRO A 48 19.54 5.14 -2.61
N GLY A 49 19.56 6.36 -3.17
CA GLY A 49 19.00 6.66 -4.49
C GLY A 49 17.55 6.19 -4.65
N ASP A 50 17.20 5.75 -5.84
CA ASP A 50 15.83 5.33 -6.19
C ASP A 50 15.54 3.85 -5.89
N TYR A 51 16.29 3.19 -4.99
CA TYR A 51 16.19 1.74 -4.80
C TYR A 51 14.76 1.26 -4.51
N ASN A 52 14.09 1.79 -3.48
CA ASN A 52 12.73 1.37 -3.12
C ASN A 52 11.71 1.71 -4.21
N LEU A 53 11.88 2.85 -4.88
CA LEU A 53 11.06 3.24 -6.02
C LEU A 53 11.20 2.23 -7.18
N ASN A 54 12.42 1.76 -7.44
CA ASN A 54 12.68 0.75 -8.46
C ASN A 54 12.11 -0.62 -8.08
N VAL A 55 12.09 -0.98 -6.80
CA VAL A 55 11.41 -2.20 -6.32
C VAL A 55 9.91 -2.13 -6.63
N ILE A 56 9.26 -0.98 -6.38
CA ILE A 56 7.83 -0.78 -6.69
C ILE A 56 7.60 -0.83 -8.20
N ARG A 57 8.41 -0.08 -8.98
CA ARG A 57 8.31 -0.04 -10.46
C ARG A 57 8.56 -1.40 -11.11
N GLY A 58 9.37 -2.26 -10.47
CA GLY A 58 9.63 -3.62 -10.92
C GLY A 58 8.48 -4.61 -10.68
N GLN A 59 7.45 -4.23 -9.91
CA GLN A 59 6.32 -5.12 -9.64
C GLN A 59 5.38 -5.23 -10.85
N PRO A 60 4.76 -6.40 -11.08
CA PRO A 60 3.69 -6.52 -12.06
C PRO A 60 2.52 -5.58 -11.72
N ARG A 61 1.98 -4.86 -12.72
CA ARG A 61 0.82 -3.96 -12.51
C ARG A 61 -0.37 -4.63 -11.83
N LYS A 62 -0.65 -5.91 -12.17
CA LYS A 62 -1.71 -6.70 -11.53
C LYS A 62 -1.46 -6.89 -10.02
N HIS A 63 -0.20 -7.06 -9.63
CA HIS A 63 0.18 -7.18 -8.22
C HIS A 63 0.01 -5.85 -7.48
N LEU A 64 0.48 -4.75 -8.07
CA LEU A 64 0.31 -3.42 -7.51
C LEU A 64 -1.17 -3.03 -7.34
N LYS A 65 -2.01 -3.32 -8.33
CA LYS A 65 -3.46 -3.14 -8.23
C LYS A 65 -4.06 -3.95 -7.08
N TYR A 66 -3.66 -5.20 -6.91
CA TYR A 66 -4.11 -6.03 -5.79
C TYR A 66 -3.72 -5.45 -4.42
N LEU A 67 -2.51 -4.89 -4.30
CA LEU A 67 -2.07 -4.23 -3.07
C LEU A 67 -2.90 -2.97 -2.76
N LEU A 68 -3.27 -2.19 -3.78
CA LEU A 68 -4.19 -1.05 -3.63
C LEU A 68 -5.58 -1.50 -3.19
N ASP A 69 -6.14 -2.55 -3.81
CA ASP A 69 -7.45 -3.09 -3.39
C ASP A 69 -7.39 -3.55 -1.91
N CYS A 70 -6.26 -4.10 -1.48
CA CYS A 70 -6.01 -4.42 -0.08
C CYS A 70 -5.94 -3.16 0.81
N ALA A 71 -5.28 -2.08 0.39
CA ALA A 71 -5.22 -0.82 1.13
C ALA A 71 -6.61 -0.20 1.29
N VAL A 72 -7.41 -0.16 0.22
CA VAL A 72 -8.82 0.29 0.26
C VAL A 72 -9.63 -0.53 1.26
N LYS A 73 -9.45 -1.86 1.27
CA LYS A 73 -10.12 -2.75 2.22
C LYS A 73 -9.69 -2.51 3.68
N MET A 74 -8.39 -2.27 3.89
CA MET A 74 -7.84 -1.92 5.20
C MET A 74 -8.39 -0.56 5.68
N GLY A 75 -8.64 0.37 4.77
CA GLY A 75 -9.18 1.70 5.03
C GLY A 75 -8.10 2.68 5.51
N ALA A 76 -8.52 3.86 5.99
CA ALA A 76 -7.62 4.96 6.32
C ALA A 76 -6.43 4.56 7.22
N GLY A 77 -6.64 3.64 8.17
CA GLY A 77 -5.63 3.15 9.11
C GLY A 77 -4.47 2.35 8.49
N GLY A 78 -4.54 1.96 7.21
CA GLY A 78 -3.50 1.16 6.55
C GLY A 78 -2.16 1.89 6.48
N ASN A 79 -2.20 3.19 6.21
CA ASN A 79 -1.02 4.04 6.02
C ASN A 79 -0.22 4.20 7.32
N GLU A 80 -0.90 4.39 8.45
CA GLU A 80 -0.26 4.49 9.77
C GLU A 80 0.42 3.17 10.13
N CYS A 81 -0.19 2.04 9.77
CA CYS A 81 0.37 0.72 10.06
C CYS A 81 1.61 0.39 9.23
N ASN A 82 1.73 0.96 8.03
CA ASN A 82 2.95 0.85 7.23
C ASN A 82 4.17 1.44 7.96
N ILE A 83 3.97 2.45 8.82
CA ILE A 83 5.03 3.07 9.62
C ILE A 83 5.52 2.11 10.72
N GLU A 84 4.61 1.37 11.35
CA GLU A 84 4.93 0.44 12.45
C GLU A 84 5.73 -0.80 11.98
N ILE A 85 5.59 -1.21 10.72
CA ILE A 85 6.23 -2.42 10.18
C ILE A 85 7.74 -2.39 10.40
N ARG A 86 8.41 -1.26 10.15
CA ARG A 86 9.87 -1.18 10.37
C ARG A 86 10.25 -1.54 11.81
N ASP A 87 9.48 -1.04 12.78
CA ASP A 87 9.70 -1.27 14.19
C ASP A 87 9.38 -2.72 14.60
N VAL A 88 8.31 -3.30 14.06
CA VAL A 88 7.97 -4.71 14.25
C VAL A 88 9.11 -5.61 13.81
N PHE A 89 9.62 -5.42 12.59
CA PHE A 89 10.59 -6.36 12.03
C PHE A 89 12.05 -6.07 12.40
N SER A 90 12.43 -4.79 12.57
CA SER A 90 13.80 -4.39 12.93
C SER A 90 14.05 -4.40 14.44
N ARG A 91 13.03 -4.09 15.25
CA ARG A 91 13.16 -3.95 16.72
C ARG A 91 12.41 -5.04 17.48
N ASN A 92 11.83 -6.00 16.77
CA ASN A 92 11.03 -7.09 17.36
C ASN A 92 9.86 -6.59 18.23
N LYS A 93 9.29 -5.43 17.87
CA LYS A 93 8.10 -4.90 18.53
C LYS A 93 6.84 -5.63 18.04
N SER A 94 5.73 -5.45 18.74
CA SER A 94 4.42 -5.88 18.27
C SER A 94 3.69 -4.70 17.64
N PHE A 95 2.80 -4.97 16.68
CA PHE A 95 1.87 -3.95 16.20
C PHE A 95 0.97 -3.45 17.33
N SER A 96 0.54 -2.20 17.21
CA SER A 96 -0.55 -1.66 18.01
C SER A 96 -1.85 -2.45 17.79
N LYS A 97 -2.78 -2.35 18.76
CA LYS A 97 -4.10 -2.99 18.65
C LYS A 97 -4.88 -2.48 17.43
N ASP A 98 -4.77 -1.19 17.13
CA ASP A 98 -5.45 -0.59 15.98
C ASP A 98 -4.85 -1.10 14.68
N CYS A 99 -3.53 -1.22 14.59
CA CYS A 99 -2.91 -1.84 13.43
C CYS A 99 -3.21 -3.32 13.27
N CYS A 100 -3.31 -4.07 14.37
CA CYS A 100 -3.81 -5.44 14.30
C CYS A 100 -5.24 -5.51 13.74
N ARG A 101 -6.14 -4.60 14.12
CA ARG A 101 -7.52 -4.56 13.58
C ARG A 101 -7.53 -4.26 12.08
N VAL A 102 -6.72 -3.29 11.64
CA VAL A 102 -6.58 -2.93 10.22
C VAL A 102 -6.05 -4.11 9.40
N LEU A 103 -4.98 -4.76 9.88
CA LEU A 103 -4.39 -5.92 9.24
C LEU A 103 -5.40 -7.07 9.11
N VAL A 104 -6.12 -7.38 10.21
CA VAL A 104 -7.14 -8.44 10.24
C VAL A 104 -8.30 -8.13 9.30
N LYS A 105 -8.76 -6.87 9.25
CA LYS A 105 -9.79 -6.41 8.30
C LYS A 105 -9.37 -6.62 6.84
N GLY A 106 -8.11 -6.31 6.50
CA GLY A 106 -7.56 -6.60 5.17
C GLY A 106 -7.52 -8.11 4.88
N GLY A 107 -7.16 -8.90 5.88
CA GLY A 107 -7.08 -10.36 5.81
C GLY A 107 -5.67 -10.86 5.54
N ARG A 108 -5.45 -12.15 5.84
CA ARG A 108 -4.10 -12.76 5.85
C ARG A 108 -3.36 -12.61 4.53
N LYS A 109 -4.06 -12.80 3.41
CA LYS A 109 -3.47 -12.72 2.07
C LYS A 109 -3.00 -11.30 1.75
N CYS A 110 -3.80 -10.28 2.07
CA CYS A 110 -3.42 -8.88 1.90
C CYS A 110 -2.15 -8.55 2.69
N TYR A 111 -2.14 -8.90 3.98
CA TYR A 111 -0.97 -8.68 4.81
C TYR A 111 0.28 -9.40 4.29
N THR A 112 0.13 -10.66 3.84
CA THR A 112 1.23 -11.46 3.29
C THR A 112 1.85 -10.83 2.05
N GLU A 113 1.03 -10.39 1.08
CA GLU A 113 1.56 -9.78 -0.16
C GLU A 113 2.21 -8.42 0.10
N TRP A 114 1.62 -7.60 0.99
CA TRP A 114 2.25 -6.36 1.44
C TRP A 114 3.63 -6.61 2.07
N MET A 115 3.73 -7.61 2.95
CA MET A 115 5.01 -7.95 3.57
C MET A 115 6.04 -8.45 2.56
N LYS A 116 5.64 -9.27 1.58
CA LYS A 116 6.56 -9.71 0.51
C LYS A 116 7.16 -8.55 -0.26
N LEU A 117 6.38 -7.50 -0.54
CA LEU A 117 6.88 -6.27 -1.16
C LEU A 117 7.82 -5.53 -0.21
N PHE A 118 7.40 -5.30 1.04
CA PHE A 118 8.20 -4.54 2.00
C PHE A 118 9.55 -5.19 2.32
N PHE A 119 9.64 -6.52 2.33
CA PHE A 119 10.93 -7.19 2.50
C PHE A 119 11.85 -7.11 1.27
N GLN A 120 11.40 -6.57 0.15
CA GLN A 120 12.29 -6.22 -0.96
C GLN A 120 12.87 -4.82 -0.80
N PHE A 121 12.29 -3.96 0.06
CA PHE A 121 12.81 -2.62 0.31
C PHE A 121 14.12 -2.64 1.06
N TYR A 122 14.98 -1.68 0.75
CA TYR A 122 16.36 -1.60 1.22
C TYR A 122 16.51 -1.81 2.73
N GLN A 123 15.62 -1.18 3.51
CA GLN A 123 15.66 -1.18 4.98
C GLN A 123 15.32 -2.55 5.58
N LEU A 124 14.50 -3.33 4.88
CA LEU A 124 14.00 -4.61 5.36
C LEU A 124 14.57 -5.82 4.63
N ASN A 125 15.24 -5.64 3.49
CA ASN A 125 15.78 -6.74 2.69
C ASN A 125 16.76 -7.63 3.48
N ARG A 126 17.51 -7.04 4.42
CA ARG A 126 18.36 -7.81 5.35
C ARG A 126 17.60 -8.83 6.22
N PHE A 127 16.29 -8.71 6.34
CA PHE A 127 15.43 -9.63 7.10
C PHE A 127 14.66 -10.61 6.22
N SER A 128 14.87 -10.60 4.90
CA SER A 128 14.12 -11.40 3.92
C SER A 128 14.16 -12.91 4.18
N SER A 129 15.26 -13.44 4.74
CA SER A 129 15.38 -14.87 5.06
C SER A 129 14.38 -15.37 6.11
N ASN A 130 14.05 -14.53 7.10
CA ASN A 130 13.12 -14.86 8.19
C ASN A 130 11.80 -14.08 8.10
N ALA A 131 11.64 -13.31 7.02
CA ALA A 131 10.50 -12.44 6.76
C ALA A 131 9.16 -13.13 6.99
N MET A 132 8.94 -14.25 6.29
CA MET A 132 7.65 -14.92 6.28
C MET A 132 7.34 -15.65 7.59
N ILE A 133 8.37 -16.08 8.33
CA ILE A 133 8.20 -16.62 9.69
C ILE A 133 7.64 -15.51 10.59
N LYS A 134 8.32 -14.36 10.64
CA LYS A 134 7.87 -13.22 11.45
C LYS A 134 6.51 -12.67 11.01
N THR A 135 6.22 -12.65 9.71
CA THR A 135 4.90 -12.28 9.18
C THR A 135 3.82 -13.22 9.72
N ASN A 136 4.04 -14.54 9.69
CA ASN A 136 3.07 -15.50 10.22
C ASN A 136 2.87 -15.36 11.74
N GLU A 137 3.95 -15.20 12.50
CA GLU A 137 3.87 -14.97 13.96
C GLU A 137 3.07 -13.70 14.28
N THR A 138 3.33 -12.63 13.52
CA THR A 138 2.65 -11.34 13.70
C THR A 138 1.18 -11.43 13.35
N TRP A 139 0.83 -12.13 12.26
CA TRP A 139 -0.55 -12.41 11.89
C TRP A 139 -1.28 -13.13 13.03
N ASN A 140 -0.71 -14.23 13.54
CA ASN A 140 -1.32 -15.01 14.61
C ASN A 140 -1.55 -14.19 15.88
N LYS A 141 -0.59 -13.32 16.25
CA LYS A 141 -0.75 -12.40 17.39
C LYS A 141 -1.91 -11.43 17.18
N CYS A 142 -2.01 -10.83 15.99
CA CYS A 142 -3.07 -9.88 15.68
C CYS A 142 -4.45 -10.52 15.54
N SER A 143 -4.56 -11.70 14.92
CA SER A 143 -5.83 -12.41 14.77
C SER A 143 -6.36 -12.89 16.12
N ASN A 144 -5.52 -13.49 16.95
CA ASN A 144 -5.96 -14.02 18.25
C ASN A 144 -6.33 -12.89 19.23
N GLY A 145 -5.64 -11.75 19.15
CA GLY A 145 -5.94 -10.57 19.97
C GLY A 145 -7.19 -9.81 19.54
N THR A 146 -7.75 -10.09 18.35
CA THR A 146 -8.99 -9.47 17.86
C THR A 146 -10.21 -10.35 18.07
N GLU A 147 -10.06 -11.68 18.09
CA GLU A 147 -11.13 -12.63 18.47
C GLU A 147 -11.56 -12.49 19.94
N SER A 148 -10.65 -12.10 20.83
CA SER A 148 -10.94 -11.83 22.25
C SER A 148 -11.77 -10.56 22.49
N ILE A 149 -12.04 -9.78 21.43
CA ILE A 149 -12.92 -8.61 21.44
C ILE A 149 -14.15 -8.93 20.59
N SER A 150 -14.89 -9.99 20.97
CA SER A 150 -16.26 -10.22 20.50
C SER A 150 -17.25 -9.52 21.45
N PRO A 151 -18.40 -9.01 20.96
CA PRO A 151 -19.17 -7.95 21.60
C PRO A 151 -20.07 -8.48 22.70
N PHE A 152 -19.59 -8.44 23.94
CA PHE A 152 -20.46 -8.39 25.11
C PHE A 152 -19.91 -7.33 26.03
N SER A 153 -20.51 -6.13 26.01
CA SER A 153 -20.59 -5.16 27.11
C SER A 153 -21.24 -3.87 26.59
N GLY A 154 -22.55 -3.72 26.77
CA GLY A 154 -23.32 -2.51 26.45
C GLY A 154 -24.70 -2.84 25.93
#